data_AF-A0A0N4ZTQ0-F1
#
_entry.id   AF-A0A0N4ZTQ0-F1
#
_cell.length_a   1.000
_cell.length_b   1.000
_cell.length_c   1.000
_cell.angle_alpha   90.00
_cell.angle_beta   90.00
_cell.angle_gamma   90.00
#
_symmetry.space_group_name_H-M   'P 1'
#
loop_
_entity.id
_entity.type
_entity.pdbx_description
1 polymer ?
#
loop_
_entity_poly.entity_id
_entity_poly.type
_entity_poly.pdbx_seq_one_letter_code
_entity_poly.pdbx_strand_id
1 'polypeptide(L)'
;MDSISITTSSKDPCLMRCKDTYMNAMQSLMSEDSSRWTVDLVTPLQSLLSSKTNIHKRIEISCDNHNKFIKCLKTCRQSSASKNLVLGQESWNTLCYSFDNERDFKKSIIPCWSKYGDQIASQCHIHALMVQNSIIDLMQHGFKNFYDDLSDLCRSTAIYDKCYIWQTDRFCGEKGWNFLLKLSQKSSTILVKMLNSTGLLEKIPDECEQWMKPKEYAEWHIERLRSFRQMRNDSESLSFFISSFLFISFFLVSLFY
;
A
#
# COMPACT_ATOMS: atom_id res chain seq x y z
N MET A 1 34.13 -35.55 -9.32
CA MET A 1 32.91 -35.53 -10.15
C MET A 1 31.77 -35.85 -9.20
N ASP A 2 31.29 -34.84 -8.49
CA ASP A 2 30.19 -34.98 -7.54
C ASP A 2 28.91 -34.50 -8.21
N SER A 3 27.97 -35.43 -8.32
CA SER A 3 26.65 -35.24 -8.89
C SER A 3 25.79 -34.37 -7.97
N ILE A 4 25.58 -33.12 -8.37
CA ILE A 4 24.55 -32.25 -7.79
C ILE A 4 23.20 -32.88 -8.14
N SER A 5 22.54 -33.49 -7.16
CA SER A 5 21.16 -33.93 -7.30
C SER A 5 20.28 -32.70 -7.45
N ILE A 6 19.75 -32.48 -8.66
CA ILE A 6 18.61 -31.60 -8.87
C ILE A 6 17.42 -32.30 -8.21
N THR A 7 17.20 -32.03 -6.91
CA THR A 7 15.93 -32.35 -6.28
C THR A 7 14.88 -31.47 -6.94
N THR A 8 14.11 -32.09 -7.83
CA THR A 8 12.84 -31.57 -8.31
C THR A 8 12.01 -31.17 -7.09
N SER A 9 11.78 -29.87 -6.92
CA SER A 9 10.92 -29.31 -5.89
C SER A 9 9.50 -29.84 -6.09
N SER A 10 9.16 -30.92 -5.39
CA SER A 10 7.80 -31.43 -5.29
C SER A 10 6.94 -30.34 -4.66
N LYS A 11 6.06 -29.73 -5.45
CA LYS A 11 5.08 -28.74 -4.97
C LYS A 11 4.27 -29.37 -3.84
N ASP A 12 4.39 -28.86 -2.62
CA ASP A 12 3.64 -29.35 -1.45
C ASP A 12 2.12 -29.20 -1.72
N PRO A 13 1.37 -30.32 -1.91
CA PRO A 13 -0.04 -30.25 -2.27
C PRO A 13 -0.90 -29.57 -1.20
N CYS A 14 -0.50 -29.64 0.08
CA CYS A 14 -1.19 -28.97 1.17
C CYS A 14 -1.07 -27.45 1.04
N LEU A 15 0.15 -26.94 0.84
CA LEU A 15 0.40 -25.51 0.69
C LEU A 15 -0.30 -24.95 -0.56
N MET A 16 -0.27 -25.69 -1.67
CA MET A 16 -0.96 -25.30 -2.90
C MET A 16 -2.48 -25.20 -2.66
N ARG A 17 -3.09 -26.19 -2.01
CA ARG A 17 -4.52 -26.16 -1.68
C ARG A 17 -4.88 -24.96 -0.80
N CYS A 18 -4.09 -24.67 0.24
CA CYS A 18 -4.32 -23.50 1.09
C CYS A 18 -4.24 -22.20 0.28
N LYS A 19 -3.20 -22.06 -0.56
CA LYS A 19 -2.97 -20.88 -1.39
C LYS A 19 -4.11 -20.68 -2.38
N ASP A 20 -4.47 -21.70 -3.15
CA ASP A 20 -5.48 -21.58 -4.21
C ASP A 20 -6.86 -21.31 -3.63
N THR A 21 -7.21 -21.94 -2.49
CA THR A 21 -8.47 -21.63 -1.77
C THR A 21 -8.51 -20.18 -1.32
N TYR A 22 -7.40 -19.68 -0.76
CA TYR A 22 -7.31 -18.30 -0.30
C TYR A 22 -7.37 -17.29 -1.46
N MET A 23 -6.62 -17.53 -2.54
CA MET A 23 -6.61 -16.65 -3.71
C MET A 23 -7.98 -16.58 -4.37
N ASN A 24 -8.69 -17.70 -4.51
CA ASN A 24 -10.03 -17.73 -5.08
C ASN A 24 -11.04 -16.96 -4.20
N ALA A 25 -10.96 -17.12 -2.88
CA ALA A 25 -11.82 -16.39 -1.95
C ALA A 25 -11.55 -14.88 -2.00
N MET A 26 -10.28 -14.47 -1.99
CA MET A 26 -9.90 -13.05 -2.08
C MET A 26 -10.26 -12.46 -3.44
N GLN A 27 -10.08 -13.20 -4.54
CA GLN A 27 -10.50 -12.75 -5.86
C GLN A 27 -11.99 -12.43 -5.86
N SER A 28 -12.84 -13.33 -5.37
CA SER A 28 -14.29 -13.11 -5.31
C SER A 28 -14.69 -11.87 -4.52
N LEU A 29 -13.94 -11.49 -3.49
CA LEU A 29 -14.21 -10.32 -2.65
C LEU A 29 -13.74 -9.00 -3.27
N MET A 30 -12.79 -9.07 -4.21
CA MET A 30 -12.11 -7.92 -4.78
C MET A 30 -12.52 -7.67 -6.23
N SER A 31 -13.21 -8.62 -6.87
CA SER A 31 -13.59 -8.59 -8.29
C SER A 31 -14.95 -7.96 -8.60
N GLU A 32 -15.70 -7.42 -7.64
CA GLU A 32 -17.06 -6.89 -7.92
C GLU A 32 -17.06 -5.72 -8.93
N ASP A 33 -15.94 -5.01 -9.13
CA ASP A 33 -15.82 -3.92 -10.13
C ASP A 33 -14.53 -4.00 -11.01
N SER A 34 -13.59 -4.91 -10.71
CA SER A 34 -12.37 -5.10 -11.52
C SER A 34 -12.25 -6.55 -11.93
N SER A 35 -12.35 -6.81 -13.24
CA SER A 35 -12.15 -8.13 -13.79
C SER A 35 -10.73 -8.59 -13.48
N ARG A 36 -10.59 -9.53 -12.53
CA ARG A 36 -9.39 -10.37 -12.29
C ARG A 36 -8.32 -9.81 -11.34
N TRP A 37 -8.62 -9.70 -10.05
CA TRP A 37 -7.62 -9.53 -8.97
C TRP A 37 -6.41 -10.50 -9.04
N THR A 38 -6.61 -11.72 -9.54
CA THR A 38 -5.54 -12.75 -9.71
C THR A 38 -4.78 -12.65 -11.04
N VAL A 39 -5.29 -11.91 -12.02
CA VAL A 39 -4.62 -11.70 -13.33
C VAL A 39 -4.03 -10.29 -13.42
N ASP A 40 -4.59 -9.34 -12.67
CA ASP A 40 -4.22 -7.92 -12.71
C ASP A 40 -3.41 -7.47 -11.49
N LEU A 41 -2.94 -8.37 -10.60
CA LEU A 41 -2.01 -8.04 -9.50
C LEU A 41 -2.36 -6.72 -8.77
N VAL A 42 -3.65 -6.45 -8.60
CA VAL A 42 -4.12 -5.17 -8.08
C VAL A 42 -3.71 -5.10 -6.62
N THR A 43 -3.13 -3.96 -6.22
CA THR A 43 -2.63 -3.78 -4.86
C THR A 43 -3.77 -3.93 -3.85
N PRO A 44 -3.53 -4.58 -2.69
CA PRO A 44 -4.60 -4.89 -1.76
C PRO A 44 -5.47 -3.69 -1.33
N LEU A 45 -4.81 -2.55 -1.15
CA LEU A 45 -5.46 -1.31 -0.74
C LEU A 45 -6.26 -0.65 -1.87
N GLN A 46 -5.85 -0.79 -3.13
CA GLN A 46 -6.61 -0.27 -4.28
C GLN A 46 -7.97 -0.91 -4.37
N SER A 47 -8.06 -2.25 -4.47
CA SER A 47 -9.40 -2.86 -4.55
C SER A 47 -10.14 -2.73 -3.24
N LEU A 48 -9.48 -2.73 -2.08
CA LEU A 48 -10.15 -2.48 -0.81
C LEU A 48 -10.83 -1.10 -0.78
N LEU A 49 -10.28 -0.08 -1.43
CA LEU A 49 -10.85 1.27 -1.37
C LEU A 49 -11.74 1.62 -2.57
N SER A 50 -11.57 0.98 -3.73
CA SER A 50 -12.29 1.32 -4.97
C SER A 50 -13.68 0.65 -5.14
N SER A 51 -14.23 0.03 -4.11
CA SER A 51 -15.51 -0.70 -4.23
C SER A 51 -16.69 0.09 -3.69
N LYS A 52 -17.86 -0.15 -4.28
CA LYS A 52 -19.14 0.40 -3.82
C LYS A 52 -19.75 -0.37 -2.64
N THR A 53 -19.22 -1.55 -2.30
CA THR A 53 -19.74 -2.33 -1.17
C THR A 53 -19.14 -1.88 0.17
N ASN A 54 -19.85 -2.18 1.26
CA ASN A 54 -19.52 -1.69 2.59
C ASN A 54 -18.11 -2.10 3.03
N ILE A 55 -17.21 -1.10 3.17
CA ILE A 55 -15.80 -1.29 3.52
C ILE A 55 -15.59 -2.08 4.81
N HIS A 56 -16.44 -1.89 5.83
CA HIS A 56 -16.34 -2.61 7.10
C HIS A 56 -16.55 -4.10 6.87
N LYS A 57 -17.63 -4.46 6.18
CA LYS A 57 -17.95 -5.86 5.86
C LYS A 57 -16.86 -6.50 5.00
N ARG A 58 -16.25 -5.75 4.09
CA ARG A 58 -15.15 -6.27 3.26
C ARG A 58 -13.89 -6.54 4.05
N ILE A 59 -13.52 -5.64 4.97
CA ILE A 59 -12.38 -5.86 5.88
C ILE A 59 -12.66 -7.09 6.75
N GLU A 60 -13.85 -7.17 7.35
CA GLU A 60 -14.27 -8.30 8.17
C GLU A 60 -14.13 -9.64 7.43
N ILE A 61 -14.74 -9.77 6.25
CA ILE A 61 -14.68 -11.01 5.47
C ILE A 61 -13.25 -11.30 4.98
N SER A 62 -12.50 -10.28 4.57
CA SER A 62 -11.09 -10.43 4.18
C SER A 62 -10.26 -10.97 5.34
N CYS A 63 -10.47 -10.45 6.55
CA CYS A 63 -9.77 -10.87 7.75
C CYS A 63 -10.16 -12.29 8.19
N ASP A 64 -11.42 -12.67 8.07
CA ASP A 64 -11.85 -14.05 8.30
C ASP A 64 -11.17 -15.03 7.33
N ASN A 65 -11.09 -14.68 6.04
CA ASN A 65 -10.43 -15.51 5.03
C ASN A 65 -8.93 -15.58 5.23
N HIS A 66 -8.29 -14.46 5.57
CA HIS A 66 -6.87 -14.41 5.96
C HIS A 66 -6.59 -15.31 7.18
N ASN A 67 -7.41 -15.21 8.23
CA ASN A 67 -7.27 -16.05 9.43
C ASN A 67 -7.44 -17.54 9.12
N LYS A 68 -8.37 -17.91 8.23
CA LYS A 68 -8.53 -19.30 7.74
C LYS A 68 -7.29 -19.76 6.97
N PHE A 69 -6.72 -18.89 6.12
CA PHE A 69 -5.50 -19.19 5.38
C PHE A 69 -4.30 -19.43 6.31
N ILE A 70 -4.07 -18.55 7.28
CA ILE A 70 -3.00 -18.72 8.28
C ILE A 70 -3.19 -20.01 9.10
N LYS A 71 -4.42 -20.37 9.47
CA LYS A 71 -4.72 -21.65 10.12
C LYS A 71 -4.42 -22.83 9.20
N CYS A 72 -4.76 -22.75 7.92
CA CYS A 72 -4.46 -23.78 6.92
C CYS A 72 -2.95 -24.00 6.77
N LEU A 73 -2.15 -22.93 6.68
CA LEU A 73 -0.69 -23.05 6.59
C LEU A 73 -0.06 -23.72 7.83
N LYS A 74 -0.69 -23.57 9.01
CA LYS A 74 -0.23 -24.22 10.25
C LYS A 74 -0.49 -25.73 10.28
N THR A 75 -1.46 -26.24 9.52
CA THR A 75 -1.73 -27.68 9.44
C THR A 75 -0.83 -28.39 8.42
N CYS A 76 -0.27 -27.64 7.45
CA CYS A 76 0.71 -28.17 6.51
C CYS A 76 2.10 -28.37 7.14
N ARG A 77 2.94 -29.16 6.47
CA ARG A 77 4.34 -29.36 6.88
C ARG A 77 5.07 -28.02 6.91
N GLN A 78 5.73 -27.73 8.03
CA GLN A 78 6.53 -26.52 8.16
C GLN A 78 7.77 -26.60 7.26
N SER A 79 7.88 -25.63 6.36
CA SER A 79 8.93 -25.53 5.34
C SER A 79 9.30 -24.07 5.09
N SER A 80 10.36 -23.81 4.33
CA SER A 80 10.66 -22.44 3.89
C SER A 80 9.52 -21.84 3.06
N ALA A 81 8.83 -22.67 2.25
CA ALA A 81 7.66 -22.24 1.49
C ALA A 81 6.49 -21.84 2.40
N SER A 82 6.17 -22.61 3.44
CA SER A 82 5.11 -22.24 4.39
C SER A 82 5.45 -20.95 5.13
N LYS A 83 6.71 -20.77 5.54
CA LYS A 83 7.20 -19.53 6.17
C LYS A 83 7.09 -18.34 5.24
N ASN A 84 7.47 -18.48 3.97
CA ASN A 84 7.38 -17.41 2.98
C ASN A 84 5.93 -17.03 2.68
N LEU A 85 5.02 -18.00 2.63
CA LEU A 85 3.59 -17.74 2.48
C LEU A 85 3.02 -16.96 3.67
N VAL A 86 3.44 -17.28 4.91
CA VAL A 86 3.05 -16.50 6.10
C VAL A 86 3.65 -15.09 6.08
N LEU A 87 4.94 -14.96 5.77
CA LEU A 87 5.62 -13.66 5.67
C LEU A 87 4.93 -12.76 4.64
N GLY A 88 4.59 -13.31 3.47
CA GLY A 88 3.90 -12.57 2.42
C GLY A 88 2.51 -12.03 2.79
N GLN A 89 1.97 -12.38 3.98
CA GLN A 89 0.70 -11.83 4.46
C GLN A 89 0.86 -10.68 5.48
N GLU A 90 2.04 -10.06 5.62
CA GLU A 90 2.24 -8.99 6.63
C GLU A 90 1.25 -7.82 6.50
N SER A 91 0.90 -7.42 5.27
CA SER A 91 -0.08 -6.35 5.05
C SER A 91 -1.46 -6.72 5.63
N TRP A 92 -1.92 -7.95 5.40
CA TRP A 92 -3.18 -8.46 5.94
C TRP A 92 -3.11 -8.69 7.45
N ASN A 93 -1.98 -9.19 7.98
CA ASN A 93 -1.76 -9.28 9.43
C ASN A 93 -1.93 -7.91 10.10
N THR A 94 -1.31 -6.89 9.51
CA THR A 94 -1.35 -5.51 10.05
C THR A 94 -2.77 -4.96 10.01
N LEU A 95 -3.43 -5.08 8.87
CA LEU A 95 -4.79 -4.59 8.67
C LEU A 95 -5.77 -5.30 9.60
N CYS A 96 -5.72 -6.62 9.69
CA CYS A 96 -6.64 -7.39 10.53
C CYS A 96 -6.36 -7.21 12.02
N TYR A 97 -5.09 -7.09 12.43
CA TYR A 97 -4.77 -6.72 13.80
C TYR A 97 -5.37 -5.36 14.17
N SER A 98 -5.19 -4.33 13.32
CA SER A 98 -5.79 -3.02 13.54
C SER A 98 -7.32 -3.08 13.53
N PHE A 99 -7.90 -3.86 12.61
CA PHE A 99 -9.34 -4.08 12.57
C PHE A 99 -9.85 -4.70 13.86
N ASP A 100 -9.18 -5.68 14.46
CA ASP A 100 -9.69 -6.33 15.67
C ASP A 100 -9.41 -5.52 16.95
N ASN A 101 -8.24 -4.89 17.03
CA ASN A 101 -7.67 -4.41 18.29
C ASN A 101 -7.58 -2.88 18.40
N GLU A 102 -7.53 -2.14 17.29
CA GLU A 102 -7.29 -0.69 17.32
C GLU A 102 -8.60 0.10 17.25
N ARG A 103 -8.97 0.73 18.37
CA ARG A 103 -10.19 1.55 18.46
C ARG A 103 -10.22 2.67 17.43
N ASP A 104 -9.08 3.32 17.20
CA ASP A 104 -8.96 4.41 16.24
C ASP A 104 -9.15 3.95 14.79
N PHE A 105 -8.76 2.71 14.48
CA PHE A 105 -9.01 2.12 13.17
C PHE A 105 -10.51 2.00 12.92
N LYS A 106 -11.27 1.42 13.87
CA LYS A 106 -12.74 1.29 13.76
C LYS A 106 -13.47 2.63 13.77
N LYS A 107 -13.05 3.58 14.61
CA LYS A 107 -13.80 4.82 14.85
C LYS A 107 -13.47 5.96 13.89
N SER A 108 -12.28 5.97 13.30
CA SER A 108 -11.81 7.09 12.47
C SER A 108 -11.46 6.65 11.05
N ILE A 109 -10.72 5.55 10.91
CA ILE A 109 -10.20 5.12 9.60
C ILE A 109 -11.29 4.46 8.75
N ILE A 110 -11.99 3.46 9.29
CA ILE A 110 -13.07 2.76 8.55
C ILE A 110 -14.17 3.73 8.09
N PRO A 111 -14.72 4.62 8.93
CA PRO A 111 -15.74 5.57 8.48
C PRO A 111 -15.22 6.53 7.42
N CYS A 112 -13.95 6.96 7.52
CA CYS A 112 -13.34 7.78 6.49
C CYS A 112 -13.22 7.04 5.16
N TRP A 113 -12.67 5.83 5.16
CA TRP A 113 -12.57 4.99 3.97
C TRP A 113 -13.93 4.65 3.38
N SER A 114 -14.97 4.50 4.21
CA SER A 114 -16.34 4.32 3.72
C SER A 114 -16.85 5.53 2.95
N LYS A 115 -16.38 6.73 3.28
CA LYS A 115 -16.83 7.99 2.68
C LYS A 115 -15.96 8.43 1.50
N TYR A 116 -14.65 8.19 1.58
CA TYR A 116 -13.65 8.75 0.68
C TYR A 116 -12.75 7.69 0.02
N GLY A 117 -12.94 6.41 0.31
CA GLY A 117 -12.11 5.32 -0.23
C GLY A 117 -12.02 5.34 -1.75
N ASP A 118 -13.15 5.47 -2.43
CA ASP A 118 -13.19 5.54 -3.90
C ASP A 118 -12.46 6.77 -4.46
N GLN A 119 -12.53 7.91 -3.77
CA GLN A 119 -11.80 9.13 -4.15
C GLN A 119 -10.29 8.98 -3.95
N ILE A 120 -9.87 8.36 -2.84
CA ILE A 120 -8.47 8.04 -2.57
C ILE A 120 -7.95 7.07 -3.64
N ALA A 121 -8.70 6.01 -3.92
CA ALA A 121 -8.32 4.96 -4.86
C ALA A 121 -8.25 5.45 -6.31
N SER A 122 -9.20 6.30 -6.73
CA SER A 122 -9.18 6.90 -8.07
C SER A 122 -8.02 7.85 -8.27
N GLN A 123 -7.68 8.68 -7.27
CA GLN A 123 -6.55 9.61 -7.34
C GLN A 123 -5.18 8.91 -7.37
N CYS A 124 -5.09 7.69 -6.84
CA CYS A 124 -3.86 6.90 -6.86
C CYS A 124 -3.87 5.74 -7.87
N HIS A 125 -4.91 5.64 -8.70
CA HIS A 125 -5.12 4.51 -9.62
C HIS A 125 -3.95 4.30 -10.59
N ILE A 126 -3.42 5.38 -11.18
CA ILE A 126 -2.29 5.30 -12.11
C ILE A 126 -1.05 4.70 -11.42
N HIS A 127 -0.80 5.04 -10.16
CA HIS A 127 0.32 4.47 -9.42
C HIS A 127 0.10 3.00 -9.04
N ALA A 128 -1.16 2.59 -8.85
CA ALA A 128 -1.50 1.18 -8.67
C ALA A 128 -1.19 0.36 -9.94
N LEU A 129 -1.53 0.92 -11.12
CA LEU A 129 -1.19 0.32 -12.42
C LEU A 129 0.32 0.24 -12.64
N MET A 130 1.10 1.23 -12.22
CA MET A 130 2.56 1.18 -12.29
C MET A 130 3.12 0.00 -11.48
N VAL A 131 2.65 -0.20 -10.25
CA VAL A 131 3.06 -1.35 -9.41
C VAL A 131 2.68 -2.67 -10.07
N GLN A 132 1.45 -2.78 -10.57
CA GLN A 132 0.98 -3.96 -11.28
C GLN A 132 1.91 -4.31 -12.45
N ASN A 133 2.23 -3.33 -13.30
CA ASN A 133 3.11 -3.54 -14.45
C ASN A 133 4.50 -3.98 -14.02
N SER A 134 5.10 -3.32 -13.01
CA SER A 134 6.42 -3.72 -12.51
C SER A 134 6.43 -5.15 -11.92
N ILE A 135 5.33 -5.61 -11.30
CA ILE A 135 5.23 -7.01 -10.86
C ILE A 135 5.14 -7.95 -12.07
N ILE A 136 4.38 -7.59 -13.10
CA ILE A 136 4.27 -8.39 -14.33
C ILE A 136 5.64 -8.53 -14.99
N ASP A 137 6.38 -7.44 -15.13
CA ASP A 137 7.72 -7.42 -15.73
C ASP A 137 8.67 -8.34 -14.94
N LEU A 138 8.70 -8.20 -13.61
CA LEU A 138 9.49 -9.06 -12.72
C LEU A 138 9.13 -10.55 -12.87
N MET A 139 7.84 -10.87 -13.04
CA MET A 139 7.37 -12.24 -13.23
C MET A 139 7.69 -12.80 -14.62
N GLN A 140 7.65 -11.97 -15.66
CA GLN A 140 7.83 -12.37 -17.06
C GLN A 140 9.30 -12.49 -17.46
N HIS A 141 10.13 -11.52 -17.04
CA HIS A 141 11.56 -11.51 -17.34
C HIS A 141 12.35 -12.50 -16.47
N GLY A 142 11.77 -12.90 -15.33
CA GLY A 142 12.34 -13.92 -14.45
C GLY A 142 13.70 -13.48 -13.90
N PHE A 143 14.72 -14.31 -14.03
CA PHE A 143 16.06 -13.97 -13.53
C PHE A 143 16.86 -13.07 -14.48
N LYS A 144 16.43 -12.93 -15.74
CA LYS A 144 17.07 -12.02 -16.70
C LYS A 144 16.59 -10.62 -16.38
N ASN A 145 17.49 -9.72 -15.99
CA ASN A 145 17.18 -8.34 -15.55
C ASN A 145 16.47 -8.22 -14.19
N PHE A 146 16.53 -9.26 -13.34
CA PHE A 146 15.88 -9.27 -12.02
C PHE A 146 16.23 -8.05 -11.14
N TYR A 147 17.46 -7.53 -11.23
CA TYR A 147 17.87 -6.33 -10.50
C TYR A 147 17.14 -5.07 -10.99
N ASP A 148 17.05 -4.88 -12.30
CA ASP A 148 16.40 -3.71 -12.91
C ASP A 148 14.88 -3.76 -12.71
N ASP A 149 14.26 -4.92 -12.92
CA ASP A 149 12.82 -5.10 -12.69
C ASP A 149 12.46 -4.92 -11.20
N LEU A 150 13.36 -5.34 -10.29
CA LEU A 150 13.18 -5.10 -8.87
C LEU A 150 13.36 -3.62 -8.51
N SER A 151 14.33 -2.93 -9.12
CA SER A 151 14.51 -1.49 -8.96
C SER A 151 13.24 -0.73 -9.37
N ASP A 152 12.66 -1.10 -10.52
CA ASP A 152 11.40 -0.55 -11.01
C ASP A 152 10.23 -0.84 -10.07
N LEU A 153 10.12 -2.07 -9.57
CA LEU A 153 9.10 -2.41 -8.57
C LEU A 153 9.24 -1.57 -7.29
N CYS A 154 10.48 -1.37 -6.81
CA CYS A 154 10.76 -0.57 -5.63
C CYS A 154 10.34 0.88 -5.82
N ARG A 155 10.70 1.47 -6.95
CA ARG A 155 10.32 2.83 -7.33
C ARG A 155 8.80 2.98 -7.47
N SER A 156 8.15 2.10 -8.22
CA SER A 156 6.70 2.12 -8.45
C SER A 156 5.93 2.01 -7.14
N THR A 157 6.33 1.11 -6.25
CA THR A 157 5.66 0.93 -4.94
C THR A 157 5.88 2.14 -4.03
N ALA A 158 7.09 2.72 -4.02
CA ALA A 158 7.36 3.92 -3.22
C ALA A 158 6.47 5.09 -3.66
N ILE A 159 6.26 5.27 -4.96
CA ILE A 159 5.35 6.28 -5.52
C ILE A 159 3.90 5.97 -5.14
N TYR A 160 3.48 4.72 -5.28
CA TYR A 160 2.15 4.23 -4.91
C TYR A 160 1.83 4.51 -3.43
N ASP A 161 2.70 4.09 -2.53
CA ASP A 161 2.51 4.27 -1.09
C ASP A 161 2.47 5.76 -0.72
N LYS A 162 3.35 6.58 -1.32
CA LYS A 162 3.36 8.04 -1.11
C LYS A 162 2.05 8.69 -1.54
N CYS A 163 1.47 8.25 -2.65
CA CYS A 163 0.16 8.75 -3.09
C CYS A 163 -0.92 8.40 -2.07
N TYR A 164 -1.01 7.14 -1.66
CA TYR A 164 -2.05 6.69 -0.74
C TYR A 164 -1.94 7.36 0.63
N ILE A 165 -0.73 7.51 1.17
CA ILE A 165 -0.47 8.26 2.40
C ILE A 165 -0.93 9.72 2.24
N TRP A 166 -0.56 10.38 1.15
CA TRP A 166 -0.93 11.77 0.90
C TRP A 166 -2.44 11.98 0.76
N GLN A 167 -3.12 11.17 -0.07
CA GLN A 167 -4.56 11.32 -0.23
C GLN A 167 -5.31 10.93 1.05
N THR A 168 -4.83 9.93 1.78
CA THR A 168 -5.44 9.57 3.06
C THR A 168 -5.23 10.65 4.11
N ASP A 169 -4.09 11.34 4.15
CA ASP A 169 -3.94 12.52 5.01
C ASP A 169 -4.97 13.60 4.65
N ARG A 170 -5.11 13.91 3.35
CA ARG A 170 -6.06 14.91 2.88
C ARG A 170 -7.51 14.62 3.27
N PHE A 171 -7.94 13.37 3.20
CA PHE A 171 -9.34 12.99 3.45
C PHE A 171 -9.61 12.48 4.88
N CYS A 172 -8.69 11.73 5.45
CA CYS A 172 -8.82 11.04 6.74
C CYS A 172 -7.96 11.62 7.85
N GLY A 173 -7.12 12.60 7.54
CA GLY A 173 -6.26 13.28 8.49
C GLY A 173 -5.20 12.37 9.11
N GLU A 174 -4.71 12.83 10.26
CA GLU A 174 -3.51 12.29 10.89
C GLU A 174 -3.57 10.79 11.19
N LYS A 175 -4.70 10.32 11.70
CA LYS A 175 -4.89 8.91 12.04
C LYS A 175 -4.82 8.00 10.81
N GLY A 176 -5.36 8.47 9.68
CA GLY A 176 -5.40 7.70 8.45
C GLY A 176 -4.02 7.51 7.84
N TRP A 177 -3.27 8.59 7.65
CA TRP A 177 -1.94 8.48 7.04
C TRP A 177 -0.92 7.80 7.96
N ASN A 178 -1.03 7.97 9.28
CA ASN A 178 -0.19 7.25 10.24
C ASN A 178 -0.40 5.73 10.13
N PHE A 179 -1.65 5.28 9.97
CA PHE A 179 -1.94 3.87 9.75
C PHE A 179 -1.33 3.37 8.42
N LEU A 180 -1.50 4.11 7.33
CA LEU A 180 -0.95 3.71 6.03
C LEU A 180 0.58 3.72 6.02
N LEU A 181 1.20 4.67 6.71
CA LEU A 181 2.64 4.69 6.91
C LEU A 181 3.10 3.42 7.64
N LYS A 182 2.46 3.06 8.75
CA LYS A 182 2.74 1.82 9.49
C LYS A 182 2.56 0.58 8.61
N LEU A 183 1.50 0.55 7.81
CA LEU A 183 1.20 -0.57 6.89
C LEU A 183 2.28 -0.72 5.82
N SER A 184 2.65 0.38 5.15
CA SER A 184 3.70 0.42 4.13
C SER A 184 5.04 -0.01 4.73
N GLN A 185 5.49 0.61 5.82
CA GLN A 185 6.77 0.27 6.47
C GLN A 185 6.89 -1.22 6.81
N LYS A 186 5.84 -1.82 7.40
CA LYS A 186 5.82 -3.24 7.72
C LYS A 186 5.88 -4.12 6.47
N SER A 187 5.10 -3.79 5.45
CA SER A 187 5.03 -4.55 4.20
C SER A 187 6.37 -4.50 3.46
N SER A 188 6.94 -3.31 3.29
CA SER A 188 8.21 -3.07 2.63
C SER A 188 9.38 -3.75 3.35
N THR A 189 9.44 -3.68 4.68
CA THR A 189 10.48 -4.38 5.47
C THR A 189 10.43 -5.89 5.25
N ILE A 190 9.23 -6.48 5.19
CA ILE A 190 9.08 -7.92 4.95
C ILE A 190 9.41 -8.30 3.51
N LEU A 191 9.05 -7.48 2.51
CA LEU A 191 9.44 -7.70 1.13
C LEU A 191 10.97 -7.71 0.98
N VAL A 192 11.68 -6.75 1.57
CA VAL A 192 13.14 -6.74 1.60
C VAL A 192 13.69 -8.01 2.24
N LYS A 193 13.14 -8.43 3.38
CA LYS A 193 13.55 -9.66 4.06
C LYS A 193 13.36 -10.90 3.19
N MET A 194 12.23 -10.97 2.48
CA MET A 194 11.92 -12.07 1.56
C MET A 194 12.89 -12.08 0.38
N LEU A 195 13.16 -10.92 -0.23
CA LEU A 195 14.11 -10.78 -1.33
C LEU A 195 15.53 -11.18 -0.92
N ASN A 196 16.01 -10.70 0.23
CA ASN A 196 17.32 -11.11 0.76
C ASN A 196 17.40 -12.61 1.03
N SER A 197 16.30 -13.26 1.43
CA SER A 197 16.27 -14.70 1.69
C SER A 197 16.38 -15.56 0.43
N THR A 198 16.17 -14.97 -0.77
CA THR A 198 16.27 -15.71 -2.03
C THR A 198 17.71 -16.01 -2.45
N GLY A 199 18.68 -15.22 -1.96
CA GLY A 199 20.08 -15.32 -2.38
C GLY A 199 20.34 -14.91 -3.84
N LEU A 200 19.34 -14.32 -4.52
CA LEU A 200 19.42 -13.92 -5.93
C LEU A 200 20.14 -12.58 -6.14
N LEU A 201 20.33 -11.81 -5.08
CA LEU A 201 20.89 -10.47 -5.10
C LEU A 201 22.12 -10.42 -4.22
N GLU A 202 23.23 -9.94 -4.78
CA GLU A 202 24.41 -9.55 -4.00
C GLU A 202 24.13 -8.26 -3.20
N LYS A 203 23.36 -7.34 -3.80
CA LYS A 203 22.94 -6.07 -3.21
C LYS A 203 21.50 -5.77 -3.63
N ILE A 204 20.72 -5.24 -2.70
CA ILE A 204 19.39 -4.70 -3.00
C ILE A 204 19.55 -3.39 -3.82
N PRO A 205 18.71 -3.14 -4.83
CA PRO A 205 18.71 -1.86 -5.56
C PRO A 205 18.58 -0.64 -4.65
N ASP A 206 19.25 0.45 -5.01
CA ASP A 206 19.27 1.69 -4.23
C ASP A 206 17.86 2.29 -4.10
N GLU A 207 17.00 2.09 -5.10
CA GLU A 207 15.59 2.50 -5.10
C GLU A 207 14.78 1.83 -3.98
N CYS A 208 15.19 0.63 -3.55
CA CYS A 208 14.56 -0.08 -2.44
C CYS A 208 15.10 0.37 -1.07
N GLU A 209 16.14 1.22 -0.99
CA GLU A 209 16.65 1.68 0.32
C GLU A 209 15.56 2.39 1.13
N GLN A 210 14.63 3.09 0.47
CA GLN A 210 13.49 3.73 1.13
C GLN A 210 12.62 2.72 1.90
N TRP A 211 12.53 1.47 1.42
CA TRP A 211 11.81 0.39 2.10
C TRP A 211 12.50 -0.06 3.40
N MET A 212 13.80 0.23 3.54
CA MET A 212 14.61 -0.10 4.73
C MET A 212 14.75 1.08 5.70
N LYS A 213 14.35 2.29 5.31
CA LYS A 213 14.53 3.53 6.09
C LYS A 213 13.16 4.14 6.47
N PRO A 214 12.40 3.50 7.37
CA PRO A 214 11.05 3.94 7.75
C PRO A 214 11.00 5.36 8.32
N LYS A 215 12.08 5.80 8.99
CA LYS A 215 12.20 7.17 9.54
C LYS A 215 12.24 8.22 8.44
N GLU A 216 13.14 8.06 7.46
CA GLU A 216 13.26 8.98 6.32
C GLU A 216 11.95 9.04 5.52
N TYR A 217 11.28 7.89 5.38
CA TYR A 217 10.00 7.81 4.70
C TYR A 217 8.87 8.55 5.45
N ALA A 218 8.89 8.54 6.79
CA ALA A 218 7.97 9.34 7.62
C ALA A 218 8.31 10.84 7.56
N GLU A 219 9.60 11.17 7.61
CA GLU A 219 10.11 12.54 7.52
C GLU A 219 9.71 13.23 6.21
N TRP A 220 9.75 12.50 5.08
CA TRP A 220 9.25 12.99 3.79
C TRP A 220 7.82 13.54 3.88
N HIS A 221 6.91 12.80 4.53
CA HIS A 221 5.52 13.23 4.63
C HIS A 221 5.38 14.45 5.54
N ILE A 222 6.10 14.45 6.67
CA ILE A 222 6.09 15.57 7.64
C ILE A 222 6.65 16.85 7.00
N GLU A 223 7.75 16.76 6.26
CA GLU A 223 8.34 17.89 5.56
C GLU A 223 7.37 18.45 4.52
N ARG A 224 6.77 17.58 3.72
CA ARG A 224 5.76 17.98 2.73
C ARG A 224 4.55 18.66 3.37
N LEU A 225 4.07 18.15 4.50
CA LEU A 225 3.00 18.77 5.30
C LEU A 225 3.38 20.17 5.76
N ARG A 226 4.62 20.37 6.24
CA ARG A 226 5.13 21.68 6.64
C ARG A 226 5.17 22.64 5.46
N SER A 227 5.71 22.22 4.31
CA SER A 227 5.74 23.03 3.10
C SER A 227 4.34 23.42 2.62
N PHE A 228 3.39 22.50 2.65
CA PHE A 228 2.01 22.78 2.26
C PHE A 228 1.32 23.78 3.19
N ARG A 229 1.52 23.64 4.51
CA ARG A 229 1.01 24.60 5.51
C ARG A 229 1.62 25.99 5.31
N GLN A 230 2.92 26.05 5.03
CA GLN A 230 3.61 27.32 4.75
C GLN A 230 3.03 28.00 3.51
N MET A 231 2.90 27.28 2.40
CA MET A 231 2.28 27.81 1.17
C MET A 231 0.85 28.31 1.40
N ARG A 232 0.06 27.60 2.22
CA ARG A 232 -1.31 28.03 2.54
C ARG A 232 -1.33 29.32 3.34
N ASN A 233 -0.49 29.43 4.37
CA ASN A 233 -0.37 30.63 5.18
C ASN A 233 0.12 31.83 4.36
N ASP A 234 1.06 31.60 3.44
CA ASP A 234 1.56 32.63 2.52
C ASP A 234 0.44 33.11 1.58
N SER A 235 -0.37 32.19 1.04
CA SER A 235 -1.53 32.51 0.21
C SER A 235 -2.63 33.27 0.96
N GLU A 236 -2.92 32.91 2.20
CA GLU A 236 -3.89 33.62 3.05
C GLU A 236 -3.40 35.05 3.37
N SER A 237 -2.09 35.20 3.63
CA SER A 237 -1.48 36.52 3.85
C SER A 237 -1.60 37.41 2.62
N LEU A 238 -1.32 36.88 1.42
CA LEU A 238 -1.42 37.62 0.16
C LEU A 238 -2.86 38.03 -0.13
N SER A 239 -3.83 37.14 0.12
CA SER A 239 -5.26 37.45 -0.02
C SER A 239 -5.69 38.57 0.92
N PHE A 240 -5.22 38.57 2.17
CA PHE A 240 -5.47 39.63 3.13
C PHE A 240 -4.90 40.99 2.69
N PHE A 241 -3.67 41.00 2.15
CA PHE A 241 -3.06 42.22 1.61
C PHE A 241 -3.83 42.77 0.40
N ILE A 242 -4.22 41.92 -0.54
CA ILE A 242 -5.00 42.33 -1.73
C ILE A 242 -6.38 42.87 -1.30
N SER A 243 -7.08 42.19 -0.39
CA SER A 243 -8.38 42.63 0.11
C SER A 243 -8.28 43.97 0.83
N SER A 244 -7.26 44.16 1.67
CA SER A 244 -7.01 45.42 2.38
C SER A 244 -6.70 46.55 1.40
N PHE A 245 -5.88 46.30 0.37
CA PHE A 245 -5.55 47.28 -0.66
C PHE A 245 -6.78 47.69 -1.49
N LEU A 246 -7.63 46.73 -1.86
CA LEU A 246 -8.89 47.01 -2.55
C LEU A 246 -9.86 47.81 -1.67
N PHE A 247 -9.93 47.51 -0.37
CA PHE A 247 -10.76 48.28 0.57
C PHE A 247 -10.27 49.73 0.71
N ILE A 248 -8.95 49.93 0.88
CA ILE A 248 -8.35 51.26 1.03
C ILE A 248 -8.52 52.08 -0.26
N SER A 249 -8.28 51.47 -1.43
CA SER A 249 -8.46 52.16 -2.71
C SER A 249 -9.93 52.52 -2.96
N PHE A 250 -10.88 51.65 -2.61
CA PHE A 250 -12.31 51.98 -2.66
C PHE A 250 -12.67 53.15 -1.73
N PHE A 251 -12.20 53.13 -0.48
CA PHE A 251 -12.44 54.20 0.49
C PHE A 251 -11.87 55.56 0.03
N LEU A 252 -10.66 55.55 -0.53
CA LEU A 252 -10.04 56.75 -1.07
C LEU A 252 -10.85 57.30 -2.25
N VAL A 253 -11.28 56.46 -3.19
CA VAL A 253 -12.10 56.90 -4.33
C VAL A 253 -13.44 57.49 -3.87
N SER A 254 -14.09 56.91 -2.86
CA SER A 254 -15.34 57.44 -2.29
C SER A 254 -15.21 58.72 -1.46
N LEU A 255 -14.00 59.13 -1.07
CA LEU A 255 -13.76 60.40 -0.38
C LEU A 255 -13.54 61.57 -1.36
N PHE A 256 -13.20 61.28 -2.61
CA PHE A 256 -12.93 62.27 -3.66
C PHE A 256 -14.11 62.46 -4.64
N TYR A 257 -15.21 61.75 -4.45
CA TYR A 257 -16.48 61.86 -5.19
C TYR A 257 -17.62 62.24 -4.24
#